data_AF-S2Z4T4-F1
#
_entry.id   AF-S2Z4T4-F1
#
_cell.length_a   1.000
_cell.length_b   1.000
_cell.length_c   1.000
_cell.angle_alpha   90.00
_cell.angle_beta   90.00
_cell.angle_gamma   90.00
#
_symmetry.space_group_name_H-M   'P 1'
#
loop_
_entity.id
_entity.type
_entity.pdbx_description
1 polymer ?
#
loop_
_entity_poly.entity_id
_entity_poly.type
_entity_poly.pdbx_seq_one_letter_code
_entity_poly.pdbx_strand_id
1 'polypeptide(L)' 'MGLNYRQRKKTGKDSWINISGSGASFSKRVGPITFNSRGGFYINLPGGMNYRGRWKK' A
#
# COMPACT_ATOMS: atom_id res chain seq x y z
N MET A 1 -21.86 -10.87 -6.28
CA MET A 1 -21.50 -10.03 -5.11
C MET A 1 -21.38 -10.97 -3.92
N GLY A 2 -20.18 -11.17 -3.38
CA GLY A 2 -19.93 -12.17 -2.33
C GLY A 2 -18.98 -11.63 -1.26
N LEU A 3 -18.81 -12.40 -0.18
CA LEU A 3 -17.96 -12.05 0.96
C LEU A 3 -16.53 -11.74 0.50
N ASN A 4 -16.10 -10.49 0.64
CA ASN A 4 -14.74 -10.07 0.31
C ASN A 4 -13.86 -10.21 1.54
N TYR A 5 -13.08 -11.28 1.61
CA TYR A 5 -12.09 -11.43 2.66
C TYR A 5 -10.91 -10.49 2.38
N ARG A 6 -10.75 -9.47 3.22
CA ARG A 6 -9.63 -8.54 3.22
C ARG A 6 -9.11 -8.38 4.64
N GLN A 7 -7.89 -8.85 4.88
CA GLN A 7 -7.21 -8.73 6.17
C GLN A 7 -5.94 -7.89 6.02
N ARG A 8 -5.78 -6.88 6.87
CA ARG A 8 -4.55 -6.08 6.95
C ARG A 8 -3.82 -6.44 8.24
N LYS A 9 -2.62 -6.99 8.13
CA LYS A 9 -1.75 -7.30 9.27
C LYS A 9 -0.59 -6.31 9.29
N LYS A 10 -0.45 -5.55 10.39
CA LYS A 10 0.73 -4.68 10.58
C LYS A 10 1.94 -5.59 10.83
N THR A 11 2.99 -5.42 10.04
CA THR A 11 4.26 -6.18 10.16
C THR A 11 5.32 -5.33 10.86
N GLY A 12 5.13 -4.01 10.91
CA GLY A 12 5.98 -3.09 11.66
C GLY A 12 5.31 -1.73 11.83
N LYS A 13 6.07 -0.75 12.35
CA LYS A 13 5.59 0.62 12.60
C LYS A 13 5.07 1.30 11.33
N ASP A 14 5.77 1.07 10.22
CA ASP A 14 5.48 1.67 8.91
C ASP A 14 5.21 0.62 7.80
N SER A 15 4.97 -0.63 8.17
CA SER A 15 4.82 -1.74 7.20
C SER A 15 3.60 -2.59 7.52
N TRP A 16 2.87 -3.00 6.47
CA TRP A 16 1.71 -3.87 6.61
C TRP A 16 1.55 -4.79 5.40
N ILE A 17 1.01 -5.97 5.65
CA ILE A 17 0.60 -6.93 4.64
C ILE A 17 -0.92 -6.83 4.48
N ASN A 18 -1.40 -6.72 3.25
CA ASN A 18 -2.81 -6.82 2.90
C ASN A 18 -3.03 -8.17 2.23
N ILE A 19 -3.73 -9.05 2.93
CA ILE A 19 -4.16 -10.35 2.44
C ILE A 19 -5.59 -10.18 1.93
N SER A 20 -5.83 -10.57 0.69
CA SER A 20 -7.17 -10.55 0.09
C SER A 20 -7.43 -11.87 -0.62
N GLY A 21 -8.70 -12.19 -0.92
CA GLY A 21 -9.05 -13.39 -1.69
C GLY A 21 -8.31 -13.53 -3.04
N SER A 22 -7.81 -12.43 -3.61
CA SER A 22 -6.99 -12.39 -4.83
C SER A 22 -5.46 -12.42 -4.59
N GLY A 23 -5.02 -12.59 -3.34
CA GLY A 23 -3.60 -12.72 -2.96
C GLY A 23 -3.12 -11.70 -1.93
N ALA A 24 -1.89 -11.88 -1.46
CA ALA A 24 -1.23 -11.02 -0.48
C ALA A 24 -0.41 -9.91 -1.15
N SER A 25 -0.34 -8.74 -0.51
CA SER A 25 0.49 -7.61 -0.93
C SER A 25 1.14 -6.94 0.26
N PHE A 26 2.39 -6.55 0.12
CA PHE A 26 3.12 -5.83 1.13
C PHE A 26 3.08 -4.33 0.84
N SER A 27 2.99 -3.51 1.88
CA SER A 27 3.11 -2.06 1.78
C SER A 27 4.03 -1.54 2.86
N LYS A 28 4.94 -0.64 2.49
CA LYS A 28 5.90 -0.03 3.39
C LYS A 28 5.94 1.47 3.16
N ARG A 29 5.79 2.23 4.23
CA ARG A 29 5.99 3.67 4.29
C ARG A 29 7.43 3.95 4.73
N VAL A 30 8.07 4.89 4.03
CA VAL A 30 9.40 5.41 4.30
C VAL A 30 9.29 6.93 4.17
N GLY A 31 9.12 7.61 5.30
CA GLY A 31 8.88 9.05 5.36
C GLY A 31 7.59 9.46 4.61
N PRO A 32 7.65 10.45 3.68
CA PRO A 32 6.49 10.85 2.90
C PRO A 32 6.07 9.81 1.84
N ILE A 33 6.88 8.79 1.60
CA ILE A 33 6.68 7.85 0.50
C ILE A 33 6.10 6.54 1.03
N THR A 34 5.07 6.00 0.38
CA THR A 34 4.51 4.67 0.64
C THR A 34 4.61 3.84 -0.62
N PHE A 35 5.28 2.70 -0.53
CA PHE A 35 5.43 1.73 -1.60
C PHE A 35 4.52 0.53 -1.37
N ASN A 36 4.00 -0.04 -2.45
CA ASN A 36 3.20 -1.26 -2.44
C ASN A 36 3.83 -2.29 -3.41
N SER A 37 3.95 -3.53 -2.96
CA SER A 37 4.52 -4.63 -3.75
C SER A 37 3.73 -4.95 -5.03
N ARG A 38 2.48 -4.49 -5.13
CA ARG A 38 1.67 -4.51 -6.37
C ARG A 38 2.11 -3.45 -7.40
N GLY A 39 3.22 -2.77 -7.14
CA GLY A 39 3.83 -1.82 -8.06
C GLY A 39 3.25 -0.42 -8.02
N GLY A 40 2.71 -0.01 -6.87
CA GLY A 40 2.20 1.34 -6.65
C GLY A 40 3.08 2.09 -5.66
N PHE A 41 3.18 3.41 -5.83
CA PHE A 41 3.79 4.29 -4.85
C PHE A 41 2.98 5.56 -4.65
N TYR A 42 3.13 6.14 -3.48
CA TYR A 42 2.43 7.32 -3.03
C TYR A 42 3.42 8.23 -2.31
N ILE A 43 3.53 9.49 -2.72
CA ILE A 43 4.45 10.47 -2.15
C ILE A 43 3.58 11.61 -1.61
N ASN A 44 3.66 11.85 -0.31
CA ASN A 44 3.05 13.01 0.32
C ASN A 44 4.04 14.18 0.25
N LEU A 45 3.75 15.16 -0.60
CA LEU A 45 4.58 16.34 -0.78
C LEU A 45 4.18 17.41 0.25
N PRO A 46 5.12 18.26 0.68
CA PRO A 46 4.80 19.40 1.52
C PRO A 46 3.79 20.33 0.82
N GLY A 47 2.95 21.01 1.60
CA GLY A 47 1.87 21.87 1.06
C GLY A 47 0.57 21.12 0.72
N GLY A 48 0.39 19.89 1.20
CA GLY A 48 -0.83 19.11 1.00
C GLY A 48 -0.96 18.43 -0.36
N MET A 49 0.08 18.54 -1.19
CA MET A 49 0.14 17.90 -2.50
C MET A 49 0.46 16.41 -2.35
N ASN A 50 -0.15 15.56 -3.17
CA ASN A 50 0.09 14.13 -3.13
C ASN A 50 0.35 13.61 -4.54
N TYR A 51 1.47 12.91 -4.74
CA TYR A 51 1.81 12.30 -6.01
C TYR A 51 1.65 10.79 -5.91
N ARG A 52 0.83 10.22 -6.79
CA ARG A 52 0.55 8.79 -6.82
C ARG A 52 0.95 8.23 -8.18
N GLY A 53 1.83 7.24 -8.18
CA GLY A 53 2.27 6.56 -9.39
C GLY A 53 2.14 5.05 -9.28
N ARG A 54 2.16 4.38 -10.43
CA ARG A 54 2.26 2.91 -10.53
C ARG A 54 3.33 2.57 -11.56
N TRP A 55 4.26 1.69 -11.19
CA TRP A 55 5.27 1.14 -12.11
C TRP A 55 4.87 -0.23 -12.65
N LYS A 56 3.82 -0.86 -12.09
CA LYS A 56 3.29 -2.15 -12.55
C LYS A 56 1.78 -2.03 -12.81
N LYS A 57 1.36 -2.41 -14.02
CA LYS A 57 -0.03 -2.37 -14.50
C LYS A 57 -0.86 -3.45 -13.82
#